data_AF-A0AAU5CBU3-F1
#
_entry.id   AF-A0AAU5CBU3-F1
#
_cell.length_a   1.000
_cell.length_b   1.000
_cell.length_c   1.000
_cell.angle_alpha   90.00
_cell.angle_beta   90.00
_cell.angle_gamma   90.00
#
_symmetry.space_group_name_H-M   'P 1'
#
loop_
_entity.id
_entity.type
_entity.pdbx_description
1 polymer ?
#
loop_
_entity_poly.entity_id
_entity_poly.type
_entity_poly.pdbx_seq_one_letter_code
_entity_poly.pdbx_strand_id
1 'polypeptide(L)'
;MFVAPDPGHVRLRNSLRAVMGIALAVALAELAGLSLTASITGGLAALLALFTVMDSTVRAQAVTTLLLPAAGFPVLALATALHDITLLRDLAFLAVVFCGVYARRWGPRGHALGIFAFMNFFTTQFLHAVPGQLPELYAAVGIALAAAGAVRFVLWPLERRIPPASAPAPLPGSGLSRVTTRQAFQAAAACAVALAVGQVLSEDRWYWAVGTTWWIFVNTVSRGETLVRGFRRVLGTVIGIAVGMVVAIPLNGAVAPTAVLVALCVFGIFYTAPVSYSWMMLAVTVMAGLLYGLLGVLDPALLVLRLEETAVGAVCAALAVLLILPVTTHAINDAWIQRALQGVRSATSASLRRLSGDEDADPTPHAAELELLLGRVRLSLAPLVHPLSPFRGRKARARQVLALLDECADEVRGLTAVAADPAASHDARLAAACWRVEAAVERLTSPRGGRGEGAPTAAAAAPAAGQVALDHVSGLEKLLAALDEPLRTPPGSLLVRS
;
A
#
# COMPACT_ATOMS: atom_id res chain seq x y z
N MET A 1 -5.31 17.01 -4.93
CA MET A 1 -4.71 17.21 -6.25
C MET A 1 -5.56 16.42 -7.25
N PHE A 2 -6.23 17.12 -8.18
CA PHE A 2 -7.26 16.55 -9.05
C PHE A 2 -6.70 15.88 -10.33
N VAL A 3 -5.47 16.22 -10.72
CA VAL A 3 -4.81 15.67 -11.90
C VAL A 3 -3.36 15.39 -11.54
N ALA A 4 -3.05 14.13 -11.26
CA ALA A 4 -1.68 13.66 -11.33
C ALA A 4 -1.43 13.27 -12.79
N PRO A 5 -0.32 13.71 -13.41
CA PRO A 5 0.03 13.28 -14.77
C PRO A 5 0.08 11.75 -14.83
N ASP A 6 -0.42 11.18 -15.94
CA ASP A 6 -0.42 9.72 -16.22
C ASP A 6 0.54 9.42 -17.38
N PRO A 7 1.87 9.54 -17.16
CA PRO A 7 2.85 9.29 -18.20
C PRO A 7 2.70 7.85 -18.71
N GLY A 8 2.62 7.69 -20.03
CA GLY A 8 2.42 6.38 -20.66
C GLY A 8 1.00 5.81 -20.54
N HIS A 9 0.03 6.59 -20.04
CA HIS A 9 -1.39 6.22 -19.91
C HIS A 9 -1.61 4.91 -19.14
N VAL A 10 -0.77 4.60 -18.15
CA VAL A 10 -0.81 3.33 -17.43
C VAL A 10 -2.09 3.21 -16.61
N ARG A 11 -2.51 4.30 -15.94
CA ARG A 11 -3.77 4.31 -15.18
C ARG A 11 -4.96 4.17 -16.10
N LEU A 12 -4.98 4.89 -17.22
CA LEU A 12 -6.03 4.77 -18.24
C LEU A 12 -6.17 3.33 -18.76
N ARG A 13 -5.07 2.72 -19.21
CA ARG A 13 -5.04 1.35 -19.74
C ARG A 13 -5.47 0.31 -18.71
N ASN A 14 -5.01 0.43 -17.46
CA ASN A 14 -5.43 -0.46 -16.38
C ASN A 14 -6.93 -0.32 -16.07
N SER A 15 -7.46 0.91 -16.11
CA SER A 15 -8.88 1.16 -15.84
C SER A 15 -9.78 0.60 -16.95
N LEU A 16 -9.41 0.80 -18.21
CA LEU A 16 -10.13 0.22 -19.35
C LEU A 16 -10.10 -1.31 -19.31
N ARG A 17 -8.93 -1.90 -19.02
CA ARG A 17 -8.80 -3.35 -18.86
C ARG A 17 -9.68 -3.90 -17.74
N ALA A 18 -9.79 -3.18 -16.63
CA ALA A 18 -10.68 -3.55 -15.53
C ALA A 18 -12.14 -3.56 -15.97
N VAL A 19 -12.60 -2.50 -16.65
CA VAL A 19 -13.96 -2.41 -17.18
C VAL A 19 -14.28 -3.58 -18.10
N MET A 20 -13.41 -3.89 -19.08
CA MET A 20 -13.67 -5.02 -19.98
C MET A 20 -13.65 -6.36 -19.25
N GLY A 21 -12.74 -6.57 -18.30
CA GLY A 21 -12.65 -7.81 -17.52
C GLY A 21 -13.91 -8.06 -16.69
N ILE A 22 -14.42 -7.02 -16.03
CA ILE A 22 -15.63 -7.11 -15.22
C ILE A 22 -16.88 -7.22 -16.11
N ALA A 23 -16.96 -6.44 -17.21
CA ALA A 23 -18.06 -6.54 -18.16
C ALA A 23 -18.15 -7.93 -18.81
N LEU A 24 -17.01 -8.51 -19.19
CA LEU A 24 -16.95 -9.88 -19.70
C LEU A 24 -17.37 -10.90 -18.65
N ALA A 25 -16.92 -10.75 -17.39
CA ALA A 25 -17.33 -11.63 -16.30
C ALA A 25 -18.86 -11.63 -16.09
N VAL A 26 -19.46 -10.44 -16.04
CA VAL A 26 -20.91 -10.28 -15.89
C VAL A 26 -21.65 -10.83 -17.11
N ALA A 27 -21.22 -10.50 -18.33
CA ALA A 27 -21.85 -11.00 -19.55
C ALA A 27 -21.81 -12.54 -19.63
N LEU A 28 -20.70 -13.18 -19.24
CA LEU A 28 -20.58 -14.63 -19.21
C LEU A 28 -21.44 -15.27 -18.11
N ALA A 29 -21.60 -14.61 -16.96
CA ALA A 29 -22.50 -15.07 -15.90
C ALA A 29 -23.98 -15.06 -16.38
N GLU A 30 -24.40 -13.97 -17.02
CA GLU A 30 -25.75 -13.85 -17.60
C GLU A 30 -25.98 -14.86 -18.73
N LEU A 31 -25.00 -15.05 -19.63
CA LEU A 31 -25.08 -16.06 -20.69
C LEU A 31 -25.13 -17.50 -20.14
N ALA A 32 -24.55 -17.74 -18.97
CA ALA A 32 -24.65 -19.01 -18.26
C ALA A 32 -25.98 -19.19 -17.52
N GLY A 33 -26.90 -18.21 -17.60
CA GLY A 33 -28.20 -18.25 -16.95
C GLY A 33 -28.13 -18.08 -15.43
N LEU A 34 -27.05 -17.49 -14.91
CA LEU A 34 -26.92 -17.22 -13.48
C LEU A 34 -27.84 -16.06 -13.06
N SER A 35 -28.29 -16.09 -11.81
CA SER A 35 -29.10 -15.04 -11.22
C SER A 35 -28.36 -13.71 -11.09
N LEU A 36 -29.12 -12.63 -10.92
CA LEU A 36 -28.56 -11.29 -10.69
C LEU A 36 -27.59 -11.25 -9.50
N THR A 37 -27.89 -11.97 -8.40
CA THR A 37 -27.02 -12.03 -7.21
C THR A 37 -25.70 -12.73 -7.51
N ALA A 38 -25.75 -13.81 -8.30
CA ALA A 38 -24.55 -14.50 -8.79
C ALA A 38 -23.75 -13.61 -9.76
N SER A 39 -24.40 -12.91 -10.70
CA SER A 39 -23.74 -11.95 -11.60
C SER A 39 -23.06 -10.80 -10.85
N ILE A 40 -23.71 -10.23 -9.82
CA ILE A 40 -23.11 -9.20 -8.95
C ILE A 40 -21.90 -9.78 -8.21
N THR A 41 -22.02 -10.99 -7.65
CA THR A 41 -20.91 -11.68 -6.97
C THR A 41 -19.72 -11.90 -7.91
N GLY A 42 -19.98 -12.38 -9.13
CA GLY A 42 -18.97 -12.56 -10.18
C GLY A 42 -18.30 -11.24 -10.56
N GLY A 43 -19.09 -10.18 -10.79
CA GLY A 43 -18.56 -8.85 -11.08
C GLY A 43 -17.65 -8.30 -9.97
N LEU A 44 -18.05 -8.44 -8.71
CA LEU A 44 -17.23 -8.07 -7.55
C LEU A 44 -15.97 -8.93 -7.45
N ALA A 45 -16.05 -10.23 -7.72
CA ALA A 45 -14.89 -11.12 -7.71
C ALA A 45 -13.87 -10.74 -8.81
N ALA A 46 -14.33 -10.45 -10.02
CA ALA A 46 -13.48 -9.96 -11.12
C ALA A 46 -12.82 -8.62 -10.76
N LEU A 47 -13.60 -7.69 -10.18
CA LEU A 47 -13.08 -6.41 -9.70
C LEU A 47 -11.95 -6.60 -8.70
N LEU A 48 -12.18 -7.44 -7.68
CA LEU A 48 -11.18 -7.71 -6.66
C LEU A 48 -9.94 -8.41 -7.21
N ALA A 49 -10.09 -9.37 -8.12
CA ALA A 49 -8.96 -10.04 -8.75
C ALA A 49 -8.09 -9.05 -9.55
N LEU A 50 -8.71 -8.16 -10.32
CA LEU A 50 -7.99 -7.16 -11.11
C LEU A 50 -7.39 -6.06 -10.24
N PHE A 51 -8.02 -5.72 -9.12
CA PHE A 51 -7.59 -4.64 -8.23
C PHE A 51 -6.52 -5.05 -7.22
N THR A 52 -6.56 -6.28 -6.71
CA THR A 52 -5.76 -6.71 -5.55
C THR A 52 -4.51 -7.51 -5.93
N VAL A 53 -4.51 -8.18 -7.10
CA VAL A 53 -3.36 -8.94 -7.59
C VAL A 53 -2.30 -7.98 -8.13
N MET A 54 -1.35 -7.65 -7.25
CA MET A 54 -0.30 -6.65 -7.44
C MET A 54 1.11 -7.26 -7.44
N ASP A 55 1.24 -8.57 -7.67
CA ASP A 55 2.55 -9.22 -7.79
C ASP A 55 3.40 -8.58 -8.90
N SER A 56 4.72 -8.52 -8.71
CA SER A 56 5.64 -7.82 -9.62
C SER A 56 5.87 -8.52 -10.97
N THR A 57 5.62 -9.83 -11.04
CA THR A 57 5.82 -10.62 -12.26
C THR A 57 4.51 -11.25 -12.73
N VAL A 58 4.35 -11.38 -14.06
CA VAL A 58 3.16 -11.99 -14.68
C VAL A 58 2.93 -13.42 -14.17
N ARG A 59 4.00 -14.20 -14.00
CA ARG A 59 3.92 -15.56 -13.44
C ARG A 59 3.38 -15.56 -12.01
N ALA A 60 3.87 -14.65 -11.15
CA ALA A 60 3.39 -14.56 -9.79
C ALA A 60 1.93 -14.07 -9.74
N GLN A 61 1.54 -13.13 -10.60
CA GLN A 61 0.14 -12.69 -10.73
C GLN A 61 -0.77 -13.86 -11.11
N ALA A 62 -0.39 -14.67 -12.10
CA ALA A 62 -1.17 -15.84 -12.52
C ALA A 62 -1.33 -16.86 -11.36
N VAL A 63 -0.26 -17.16 -10.63
CA VAL A 63 -0.31 -18.03 -9.45
C VAL A 63 -1.23 -17.46 -8.38
N THR A 64 -1.13 -16.16 -8.08
CA THR A 64 -2.01 -15.51 -7.10
C THR A 64 -3.47 -15.57 -7.54
N THR A 65 -3.79 -15.30 -8.80
CA THR A 65 -5.16 -15.43 -9.35
C THR A 65 -5.70 -16.85 -9.20
N LEU A 66 -4.89 -17.87 -9.50
CA LEU A 66 -5.28 -19.28 -9.33
C LEU A 66 -5.49 -19.69 -7.86
N LEU A 67 -4.87 -18.99 -6.92
CA LEU A 67 -5.03 -19.23 -5.49
C LEU A 67 -6.24 -18.49 -4.89
N LEU A 68 -6.83 -17.51 -5.57
CA LEU A 68 -8.00 -16.77 -5.07
C LEU A 68 -9.17 -17.68 -4.69
N PRO A 69 -9.57 -18.69 -5.50
CA PRO A 69 -10.63 -19.64 -5.11
C PRO A 69 -10.29 -20.43 -3.84
N ALA A 70 -9.03 -20.83 -3.67
CA ALA A 70 -8.60 -21.58 -2.48
C ALA A 70 -8.73 -20.77 -1.18
N ALA A 71 -8.64 -19.44 -1.26
CA ALA A 71 -8.90 -18.55 -0.13
C ALA A 71 -10.39 -18.14 -0.02
N GLY A 72 -11.08 -17.95 -1.15
CA GLY A 72 -12.44 -17.41 -1.20
C GLY A 72 -13.54 -18.45 -0.98
N PHE A 73 -13.47 -19.62 -1.63
CA PHE A 73 -14.53 -20.62 -1.57
C PHE A 73 -14.76 -21.18 -0.17
N PRO A 74 -13.72 -21.56 0.60
CA PRO A 74 -13.94 -22.00 1.99
C PRO A 74 -14.61 -20.94 2.85
N VAL A 75 -14.29 -19.65 2.61
CA VAL A 75 -14.86 -18.53 3.34
C VAL A 75 -16.31 -18.27 2.93
N LEU A 76 -16.65 -18.37 1.64
CA LEU A 76 -18.04 -18.34 1.17
C LEU A 76 -18.86 -19.44 1.82
N ALA A 77 -18.41 -20.70 1.75
CA ALA A 77 -19.09 -21.82 2.39
C ALA A 77 -19.30 -21.58 3.89
N LEU A 78 -18.24 -21.20 4.61
CA LEU A 78 -18.31 -20.90 6.03
C LEU A 78 -19.35 -19.81 6.34
N ALA A 79 -19.31 -18.70 5.59
CA ALA A 79 -20.18 -17.56 5.83
C ALA A 79 -21.66 -17.86 5.52
N THR A 80 -21.95 -18.65 4.47
CA THR A 80 -23.32 -19.12 4.18
C THR A 80 -23.82 -20.16 5.18
N ALA A 81 -22.96 -21.07 5.65
CA ALA A 81 -23.35 -22.10 6.61
C ALA A 81 -23.66 -21.52 8.01
N LEU A 82 -23.03 -20.40 8.35
CA LEU A 82 -23.25 -19.68 9.60
C LEU A 82 -24.34 -18.60 9.49
N HIS A 83 -25.09 -18.54 8.39
CA HIS A 83 -26.09 -17.49 8.12
C HIS A 83 -27.04 -17.28 9.30
N ASP A 84 -27.60 -18.36 9.85
CA ASP A 84 -28.59 -18.33 10.93
C ASP A 84 -27.98 -18.27 12.35
N ILE A 85 -26.65 -18.39 12.49
CA ILE A 85 -25.98 -18.46 13.80
C ILE A 85 -25.13 -17.21 14.01
N THR A 86 -25.78 -16.13 14.45
CA THR A 86 -25.21 -14.77 14.57
C THR A 86 -23.86 -14.74 15.29
N LEU A 87 -23.77 -15.33 16.49
CA LEU A 87 -22.54 -15.31 17.27
C LEU A 87 -21.37 -16.03 16.58
N LEU A 88 -21.61 -17.21 15.99
CA LEU A 88 -20.57 -17.96 15.30
C LEU A 88 -20.15 -17.26 14.01
N ARG A 89 -21.10 -16.69 13.27
CA ARG A 89 -20.84 -15.87 12.09
C ARG A 89 -19.94 -14.68 12.42
N ASP A 90 -20.23 -13.97 13.50
CA ASP A 90 -19.47 -12.80 13.91
C ASP A 90 -18.05 -13.16 14.32
N LEU A 91 -17.89 -14.22 15.12
CA LEU A 91 -16.57 -14.76 15.50
C LEU A 91 -15.78 -15.24 14.27
N ALA A 92 -16.43 -15.94 13.33
CA ALA A 92 -15.81 -16.38 12.08
C ALA A 92 -15.36 -15.19 11.23
N PHE A 93 -16.17 -14.12 11.15
CA PHE A 93 -15.80 -12.94 10.39
C PHE A 93 -14.59 -12.22 11.00
N LEU A 94 -14.54 -12.09 12.32
CA LEU A 94 -13.37 -11.53 13.03
C LEU A 94 -12.12 -12.39 12.84
N ALA A 95 -12.26 -13.72 12.81
CA ALA A 95 -11.15 -14.61 12.48
C ALA A 95 -10.66 -14.40 11.04
N VAL A 96 -11.56 -14.25 10.07
CA VAL A 96 -11.21 -13.94 8.67
C VAL A 96 -10.53 -12.57 8.57
N VAL A 97 -11.00 -11.55 9.30
CA VAL A 97 -10.34 -10.24 9.40
C VAL A 97 -8.90 -10.39 9.90
N PHE A 98 -8.70 -11.07 11.03
CA PHE A 98 -7.38 -11.26 11.62
C PHE A 98 -6.46 -12.00 10.65
N CYS A 99 -6.89 -13.16 10.14
CA CYS A 99 -6.13 -13.98 9.21
C CYS A 99 -5.80 -13.22 7.91
N GLY A 100 -6.75 -12.48 7.35
CA GLY A 100 -6.56 -11.71 6.12
C GLY A 100 -5.57 -10.55 6.29
N VAL A 101 -5.58 -9.85 7.42
CA VAL A 101 -4.59 -8.81 7.71
C VAL A 101 -3.22 -9.42 8.02
N TYR A 102 -3.19 -10.50 8.80
CA TYR A 102 -1.96 -11.24 9.12
C TYR A 102 -1.28 -11.79 7.86
N ALA A 103 -2.07 -12.22 6.86
CA ALA A 103 -1.56 -12.75 5.61
C ALA A 103 -0.74 -11.74 4.79
N ARG A 104 -0.91 -10.44 5.01
CA ARG A 104 -0.13 -9.38 4.33
C ARG A 104 1.39 -9.50 4.55
N ARG A 105 1.82 -10.26 5.57
CA ARG A 105 3.23 -10.57 5.83
C ARG A 105 3.91 -11.34 4.69
N TRP A 106 3.13 -12.03 3.84
CA TRP A 106 3.61 -12.75 2.66
C TRP A 106 3.58 -11.88 1.39
N GLY A 107 3.61 -10.56 1.55
CA GLY A 107 3.71 -9.61 0.44
C GLY A 107 2.41 -9.46 -0.36
N PRO A 108 2.51 -9.11 -1.66
CA PRO A 108 1.36 -8.85 -2.52
C PRO A 108 0.38 -10.03 -2.61
N ARG A 109 0.88 -11.26 -2.66
CA ARG A 109 0.04 -12.46 -2.71
C ARG A 109 -0.81 -12.62 -1.45
N GLY A 110 -0.18 -12.58 -0.28
CA GLY A 110 -0.90 -12.70 0.98
C GLY A 110 -1.88 -11.56 1.21
N HIS A 111 -1.55 -10.36 0.71
CA HIS A 111 -2.47 -9.23 0.67
C HIS A 111 -3.70 -9.50 -0.20
N ALA A 112 -3.52 -9.96 -1.44
CA ALA A 112 -4.62 -10.27 -2.36
C ALA A 112 -5.54 -11.37 -1.81
N LEU A 113 -4.97 -12.48 -1.34
CA LEU A 113 -5.73 -13.60 -0.77
C LEU A 113 -6.53 -13.18 0.47
N GLY A 114 -5.90 -12.40 1.36
CA GLY A 114 -6.57 -11.88 2.55
C GLY A 114 -7.72 -10.93 2.21
N ILE A 115 -7.56 -10.07 1.19
CA ILE A 115 -8.65 -9.20 0.73
C ILE A 115 -9.78 -10.00 0.11
N PHE A 116 -9.45 -10.97 -0.75
CA PHE A 116 -10.43 -11.79 -1.42
C PHE A 116 -11.24 -12.64 -0.44
N ALA A 117 -10.60 -13.25 0.56
CA ALA A 117 -11.27 -13.96 1.65
C ALA A 117 -12.25 -13.04 2.42
N PHE A 118 -11.77 -11.88 2.90
CA PHE A 118 -12.62 -10.92 3.61
C PHE A 118 -13.82 -10.46 2.78
N MET A 119 -13.59 -10.18 1.49
CA MET A 119 -14.65 -9.74 0.59
C MET A 119 -15.66 -10.83 0.26
N ASN A 120 -15.24 -12.10 0.19
CA ASN A 120 -16.18 -13.21 0.05
C ASN A 120 -17.11 -13.32 1.27
N PHE A 121 -16.57 -13.21 2.49
CA PHE A 121 -17.41 -13.14 3.70
C PHE A 121 -18.33 -11.91 3.68
N PHE A 122 -17.82 -10.74 3.29
CA PHE A 122 -18.60 -9.52 3.18
C PHE A 122 -19.76 -9.66 2.17
N THR A 123 -19.51 -10.28 1.01
CA THR A 123 -20.50 -10.47 -0.05
C THR A 123 -21.67 -11.33 0.43
N THR A 124 -21.44 -12.36 1.25
CA THR A 124 -22.55 -13.16 1.80
C THR A 124 -23.44 -12.35 2.73
N GLN A 125 -22.87 -11.43 3.52
CA GLN A 125 -23.65 -10.53 4.38
C GLN A 125 -24.38 -9.46 3.56
N PHE A 126 -23.74 -8.96 2.50
CA PHE A 126 -24.33 -7.98 1.60
C PHE A 126 -25.54 -8.55 0.83
N LEU A 127 -25.42 -9.77 0.30
CA LEU A 127 -26.43 -10.44 -0.52
C LEU A 127 -27.37 -11.37 0.27
N HIS A 128 -27.16 -11.56 1.57
CA HIS A 128 -27.89 -12.53 2.40
C HIS A 128 -27.81 -13.96 1.82
N ALA A 129 -26.60 -14.36 1.40
CA ALA A 129 -26.40 -15.64 0.74
C ALA A 129 -26.59 -16.81 1.72
N VAL A 130 -27.28 -17.85 1.25
CA VAL A 130 -27.56 -19.09 1.99
C VAL A 130 -26.88 -20.31 1.35
N PRO A 131 -26.71 -21.44 2.05
CA PRO A 131 -25.96 -22.59 1.55
C PRO A 131 -26.47 -23.15 0.20
N GLY A 132 -27.78 -23.08 -0.05
CA GLY A 132 -28.37 -23.54 -1.31
C GLY A 132 -27.89 -22.78 -2.55
N GLN A 133 -27.38 -21.55 -2.39
CA GLN A 133 -26.85 -20.73 -3.48
C GLN A 133 -25.36 -20.97 -3.74
N LEU A 134 -24.67 -21.75 -2.91
CA LEU A 134 -23.22 -21.96 -3.03
C LEU A 134 -22.76 -22.47 -4.40
N PRO A 135 -23.41 -23.47 -5.04
CA PRO A 135 -22.98 -23.95 -6.35
C PRO A 135 -22.99 -22.83 -7.40
N GLU A 136 -24.02 -21.98 -7.35
CA GLU A 136 -24.20 -20.86 -8.26
C GLU A 136 -23.16 -19.77 -8.02
N LEU A 137 -22.91 -19.42 -6.76
CA LEU A 137 -21.89 -18.44 -6.38
C LEU A 137 -20.47 -18.92 -6.75
N TYR A 138 -20.17 -20.21 -6.60
CA TYR A 138 -18.89 -20.77 -7.03
C TYR A 138 -18.72 -20.73 -8.55
N ALA A 139 -19.78 -21.06 -9.30
CA ALA A 139 -19.77 -20.93 -10.75
C ALA A 139 -19.53 -19.47 -11.17
N ALA A 140 -20.23 -18.52 -10.57
CA ALA A 140 -20.07 -17.09 -10.86
C ALA A 140 -18.64 -16.59 -10.59
N VAL A 141 -18.07 -16.91 -9.43
CA VAL A 141 -16.70 -16.53 -9.09
C VAL A 141 -15.69 -17.22 -10.00
N GLY A 142 -15.90 -18.50 -10.33
CA GLY A 142 -15.04 -19.24 -11.26
C GLY A 142 -15.01 -18.61 -12.66
N ILE A 143 -16.19 -18.33 -13.23
CA ILE A 143 -16.35 -17.63 -14.51
C ILE A 143 -15.69 -16.26 -14.45
N ALA A 144 -15.90 -15.51 -13.38
CA ALA A 144 -15.33 -14.18 -13.21
C ALA A 144 -13.80 -14.18 -13.18
N LEU A 145 -13.20 -15.12 -12.46
CA LEU A 145 -11.73 -15.25 -12.40
C LEU A 145 -11.15 -15.72 -13.73
N ALA A 146 -11.85 -16.62 -14.45
CA ALA A 146 -11.46 -17.02 -15.80
C ALA A 146 -11.53 -15.84 -16.79
N ALA A 147 -12.61 -15.06 -16.76
CA ALA A 147 -12.80 -13.88 -17.61
C ALA A 147 -11.75 -12.79 -17.31
N ALA A 148 -11.56 -12.45 -16.03
CA ALA A 148 -10.55 -11.50 -15.60
C ALA A 148 -9.13 -11.97 -15.96
N GLY A 149 -8.85 -13.27 -15.80
CA GLY A 149 -7.60 -13.89 -16.21
C GLY A 149 -7.38 -13.85 -17.73
N ALA A 150 -8.39 -14.15 -18.53
CA ALA A 150 -8.33 -14.08 -19.99
C ALA A 150 -8.04 -12.65 -20.46
N VAL A 151 -8.74 -11.65 -19.92
CA VAL A 151 -8.49 -10.25 -20.24
C VAL A 151 -7.07 -9.82 -19.82
N ARG A 152 -6.65 -10.19 -18.60
CA ARG A 152 -5.35 -9.79 -18.05
C ARG A 152 -4.16 -10.48 -18.70
N PHE A 153 -4.23 -11.77 -19.00
CA PHE A 153 -3.07 -12.56 -19.40
C PHE A 153 -3.02 -12.90 -20.89
N VAL A 154 -4.16 -12.84 -21.60
CA VAL A 154 -4.28 -13.23 -23.01
C VAL A 154 -4.65 -12.04 -23.88
N LEU A 155 -5.82 -11.42 -23.64
CA LEU A 155 -6.36 -10.39 -24.54
C LEU A 155 -5.61 -9.06 -24.44
N TRP A 156 -5.25 -8.63 -23.23
CA TRP A 156 -4.54 -7.36 -23.03
C TRP A 156 -3.48 -7.45 -21.91
N PRO A 157 -2.35 -8.16 -22.15
CA PRO A 157 -1.28 -8.35 -21.18
C PRO A 157 -0.37 -7.12 -21.08
N LEU A 158 -0.85 -6.08 -20.40
CA LEU A 158 -0.13 -4.82 -20.18
C LEU A 158 1.23 -5.04 -19.48
N GLU A 159 1.24 -5.93 -18.49
CA GLU A 159 2.40 -6.17 -17.63
C GLU A 159 3.57 -6.87 -18.33
N ARG A 160 3.35 -7.53 -19.48
CA ARG A 160 4.45 -8.14 -20.26
C ARG A 160 5.41 -7.11 -20.85
N ARG A 161 4.96 -5.87 -21.01
CA ARG A 161 5.74 -4.77 -21.61
C ARG A 161 6.39 -3.86 -20.56
N ILE A 162 6.17 -4.12 -19.28
CA ILE A 162 6.66 -3.29 -18.18
C ILE A 162 7.68 -4.14 -17.40
N PRO A 163 8.94 -3.68 -17.24
CA PRO A 163 9.91 -4.41 -16.45
C PRO A 163 9.40 -4.57 -15.01
N PRO A 164 9.63 -5.73 -14.38
CA PRO A 164 9.15 -5.98 -13.03
C PRO A 164 9.75 -4.95 -12.08
N ALA A 165 8.89 -4.23 -11.36
CA ALA A 165 9.34 -3.29 -10.35
C ALA A 165 10.08 -4.06 -9.24
N SER A 166 11.36 -3.76 -9.05
CA SER A 166 12.12 -4.20 -7.89
C SER A 166 11.62 -3.41 -6.68
N ALA A 167 11.16 -4.11 -5.64
CA ALA A 167 10.76 -3.51 -4.39
C ALA A 167 11.79 -3.90 -3.32
N PRO A 168 12.22 -2.96 -2.46
CA PRO A 168 13.15 -3.31 -1.39
C PRO A 168 12.47 -4.26 -0.41
N ALA A 169 13.27 -5.11 0.22
CA ALA A 169 12.76 -6.07 1.19
C ALA A 169 11.98 -5.35 2.33
N PRO A 170 10.89 -5.96 2.84
CA PRO A 170 10.14 -5.40 3.96
C PRO A 170 11.04 -5.12 5.17
N LEU A 171 10.59 -4.20 6.04
CA LEU A 171 11.26 -3.94 7.30
C LEU A 171 11.33 -5.24 8.15
N PRO A 172 12.49 -5.55 8.76
CA PRO A 172 12.66 -6.74 9.57
C PRO A 172 11.77 -6.69 10.82
N GLY A 173 11.48 -7.88 11.39
CA GLY A 173 10.70 -8.02 12.61
C GLY A 173 10.07 -9.40 12.75
N SER A 174 9.98 -9.88 13.99
CA SER A 174 9.37 -11.16 14.38
C SER A 174 8.28 -10.97 15.44
N GLY A 175 7.32 -11.90 15.50
CA GLY A 175 6.23 -11.85 16.48
C GLY A 175 5.49 -10.50 16.49
N LEU A 176 5.33 -9.92 17.69
CA LEU A 176 4.70 -8.61 17.90
C LEU A 176 5.58 -7.42 17.49
N SER A 177 6.88 -7.58 17.25
CA SER A 177 7.72 -6.48 16.74
C SER A 177 7.40 -6.15 15.27
N ARG A 178 6.87 -7.13 14.52
CA ARG A 178 6.49 -6.96 13.12
C ARG A 178 5.22 -6.11 12.99
N VAL A 179 5.29 -5.07 12.15
CA VAL A 179 4.19 -4.13 11.91
C VAL A 179 2.91 -4.84 11.44
N THR A 180 3.01 -5.78 10.50
CA THR A 180 1.84 -6.52 9.99
C THR A 180 1.13 -7.32 11.08
N THR A 181 1.87 -7.86 12.06
CA THR A 181 1.29 -8.58 13.19
C THR A 181 0.54 -7.62 14.11
N ARG A 182 1.16 -6.48 14.46
CA ARG A 182 0.48 -5.43 15.27
C ARG A 182 -0.81 -4.96 14.60
N GLN A 183 -0.77 -4.76 13.28
CA GLN A 183 -1.94 -4.35 12.50
C GLN A 183 -3.03 -5.41 12.46
N ALA A 184 -2.69 -6.70 12.45
CA ALA A 184 -3.70 -7.77 12.52
C ALA A 184 -4.49 -7.71 13.83
N PHE A 185 -3.81 -7.53 14.96
CA PHE A 185 -4.46 -7.33 16.26
C PHE A 185 -5.27 -6.02 16.32
N GLN A 186 -4.71 -4.91 15.83
CA GLN A 186 -5.42 -3.63 15.76
C GLN A 186 -6.70 -3.74 14.92
N ALA A 187 -6.60 -4.29 13.72
CA ALA A 187 -7.73 -4.42 12.82
C ALA A 187 -8.80 -5.36 13.37
N ALA A 188 -8.42 -6.49 13.97
CA ALA A 188 -9.36 -7.43 14.59
C ALA A 188 -10.09 -6.78 15.76
N ALA A 189 -9.38 -6.12 16.67
CA ALA A 189 -10.00 -5.43 17.80
C ALA A 189 -10.89 -4.26 17.34
N ALA A 190 -10.44 -3.47 16.37
CA ALA A 190 -11.24 -2.40 15.78
C ALA A 190 -12.52 -2.94 15.13
N CYS A 191 -12.41 -4.04 14.38
CA CYS A 191 -13.56 -4.68 13.73
C CYS A 191 -14.50 -5.32 14.74
N ALA A 192 -14.01 -5.84 15.86
CA ALA A 192 -14.86 -6.38 16.93
C ALA A 192 -15.73 -5.28 17.56
N VAL A 193 -15.13 -4.12 17.87
CA VAL A 193 -15.87 -2.96 18.37
C VAL A 193 -16.83 -2.42 17.30
N ALA A 194 -16.37 -2.30 16.05
CA ALA A 194 -17.21 -1.82 14.94
C ALA A 194 -18.39 -2.76 14.66
N LEU A 195 -18.19 -4.07 14.80
CA LEU A 195 -19.24 -5.08 14.68
C LEU A 195 -20.28 -4.91 15.79
N ALA A 196 -19.83 -4.85 17.05
CA ALA A 196 -20.73 -4.72 18.19
C ALA A 196 -21.54 -3.40 18.13
N VAL A 197 -20.89 -2.28 17.83
CA VAL A 197 -21.57 -0.98 17.68
C VAL A 197 -22.46 -0.97 16.45
N GLY A 198 -21.99 -1.48 15.31
CA GLY A 198 -22.77 -1.56 14.07
C GLY A 198 -24.05 -2.39 14.23
N GLN A 199 -24.01 -3.49 14.98
CA GLN A 199 -25.21 -4.30 15.26
C GLN A 199 -26.24 -3.55 16.11
N VAL A 200 -25.79 -2.66 17.00
CA VAL A 200 -26.69 -1.78 17.77
C VAL A 200 -27.33 -0.72 16.87
N LEU A 201 -26.65 -0.26 15.82
CA LEU A 201 -27.22 0.66 14.83
C LEU A 201 -28.17 -0.06 13.86
N SER A 202 -27.75 -1.21 13.32
CA SER A 202 -28.52 -2.01 12.37
C SER A 202 -28.11 -3.48 12.38
N GLU A 203 -29.07 -4.34 12.71
CA GLU A 203 -28.90 -5.79 12.66
C GLU A 203 -28.61 -6.33 11.24
N ASP A 204 -29.04 -5.60 10.21
CA ASP A 204 -28.92 -6.02 8.81
C ASP A 204 -27.69 -5.44 8.10
N ARG A 205 -27.14 -4.32 8.57
CA ARG A 205 -26.15 -3.51 7.80
C ARG A 205 -24.82 -3.26 8.51
N TRP A 206 -24.64 -3.79 9.73
CA TRP A 206 -23.40 -3.71 10.53
C TRP A 206 -22.11 -4.08 9.78
N TYR A 207 -22.21 -4.89 8.72
CA TYR A 207 -21.07 -5.26 7.87
C TYR A 207 -20.40 -4.04 7.22
N TRP A 208 -21.08 -2.90 7.06
CA TRP A 208 -20.49 -1.67 6.54
C TRP A 208 -19.53 -1.00 7.53
N ALA A 209 -19.80 -1.00 8.85
CA ALA A 209 -18.84 -0.53 9.84
C ALA A 209 -17.58 -1.39 9.85
N VAL A 210 -17.74 -2.71 9.80
CA VAL A 210 -16.61 -3.65 9.72
C VAL A 210 -15.82 -3.48 8.42
N GLY A 211 -16.52 -3.42 7.29
CA GLY A 211 -15.94 -3.15 5.97
C GLY A 211 -15.15 -1.84 5.94
N THR A 212 -15.69 -0.79 6.55
CA THR A 212 -15.02 0.50 6.67
C THR A 212 -13.75 0.41 7.49
N THR A 213 -13.84 -0.14 8.69
CA THR A 213 -12.71 -0.33 9.59
C THR A 213 -11.59 -1.07 8.88
N TRP A 214 -11.91 -2.20 8.25
CA TRP A 214 -10.94 -3.06 7.61
C TRP A 214 -10.27 -2.40 6.39
N TRP A 215 -11.03 -1.72 5.52
CA TRP A 215 -10.49 -1.02 4.33
C TRP A 215 -9.61 0.19 4.68
N ILE A 216 -9.77 0.77 5.87
CA ILE A 216 -8.88 1.81 6.40
C ILE A 216 -7.52 1.20 6.80
N PHE A 217 -7.48 -0.02 7.31
CA PHE A 217 -6.23 -0.72 7.60
C PHE A 217 -5.55 -1.31 6.36
N VAL A 218 -6.26 -1.53 5.25
CA VAL A 218 -5.64 -1.94 3.97
C VAL A 218 -4.63 -0.89 3.54
N ASN A 219 -3.42 -1.28 3.11
CA ASN A 219 -2.39 -0.37 2.57
C ASN A 219 -2.14 0.86 3.44
N THR A 220 -2.13 0.71 4.76
CA THR A 220 -1.59 1.70 5.69
C THR A 220 -0.57 1.02 6.59
N VAL A 221 0.44 1.74 7.06
CA VAL A 221 1.54 1.18 7.89
C VAL A 221 1.68 1.94 9.21
N SER A 222 1.22 3.19 9.28
CA SER A 222 1.39 4.05 10.46
C SER A 222 0.09 4.73 10.91
N ARG A 223 0.05 5.14 12.19
CA ARG A 223 -1.05 5.93 12.79
C ARG A 223 -1.54 7.06 11.90
N GLY A 224 -0.64 7.94 11.46
CA GLY A 224 -1.01 9.12 10.67
C GLY A 224 -1.64 8.75 9.32
N GLU A 225 -1.12 7.72 8.68
CA GLU A 225 -1.64 7.23 7.39
C GLU A 225 -3.04 6.63 7.55
N THR A 226 -3.25 5.81 8.59
CA THR A 226 -4.54 5.23 8.94
C THR A 226 -5.58 6.32 9.24
N LEU A 227 -5.24 7.35 10.02
CA LEU A 227 -6.14 8.46 10.34
C LEU A 227 -6.52 9.28 9.09
N VAL A 228 -5.53 9.64 8.27
CA VAL A 228 -5.78 10.37 7.01
C VAL A 228 -6.66 9.55 6.08
N ARG A 229 -6.44 8.23 6.01
CA ARG A 229 -7.26 7.34 5.19
C ARG A 229 -8.68 7.22 5.71
N GLY A 230 -8.88 7.16 7.03
CA GLY A 230 -10.20 7.22 7.67
C GLY A 230 -10.97 8.48 7.28
N PHE A 231 -10.35 9.66 7.44
CA PHE A 231 -10.95 10.93 7.02
C PHE A 231 -11.29 10.95 5.52
N ARG A 232 -10.35 10.53 4.67
CA ARG A 232 -10.55 10.47 3.21
C ARG A 232 -11.67 9.51 2.82
N ARG A 233 -11.87 8.43 3.59
CA ARG A 233 -12.99 7.48 3.41
C ARG A 233 -14.32 8.19 3.63
N VAL A 234 -14.49 8.78 4.81
CA VAL A 234 -15.71 9.49 5.20
C VAL A 234 -16.05 10.57 4.18
N LEU A 235 -15.06 11.40 3.80
CA LEU A 235 -15.25 12.43 2.79
C LEU A 235 -15.73 11.86 1.43
N GLY A 236 -15.10 10.78 0.96
CA GLY A 236 -15.50 10.13 -0.29
C GLY A 236 -16.91 9.53 -0.22
N THR A 237 -17.29 8.97 0.92
CA THR A 237 -18.63 8.41 1.15
C THR A 237 -19.70 9.49 1.22
N VAL A 238 -19.47 10.61 1.92
CA VAL A 238 -20.41 11.74 1.96
C VAL A 238 -20.69 12.28 0.56
N ILE A 239 -19.64 12.56 -0.21
CA ILE A 239 -19.80 13.07 -1.58
C ILE A 239 -20.45 12.00 -2.48
N GLY A 240 -20.06 10.73 -2.32
CA GLY A 240 -20.64 9.62 -3.07
C GLY A 240 -22.11 9.36 -2.77
N ILE A 241 -22.56 9.57 -1.52
CA ILE A 241 -23.98 9.51 -1.16
C ILE A 241 -24.75 10.65 -1.83
N ALA A 242 -24.23 11.88 -1.78
CA ALA A 242 -24.88 13.02 -2.43
C ALA A 242 -25.02 12.81 -3.94
N VAL A 243 -23.95 12.34 -4.62
CA VAL A 243 -24.00 11.99 -6.05
C VAL A 243 -24.93 10.79 -6.29
N GLY A 244 -24.89 9.78 -5.42
CA GLY A 244 -25.75 8.60 -5.50
C GLY A 244 -27.23 8.95 -5.39
N MET A 245 -27.60 9.90 -4.55
CA MET A 245 -28.98 10.39 -4.45
C MET A 245 -29.45 11.03 -5.77
N VAL A 246 -28.59 11.81 -6.43
CA VAL A 246 -28.93 12.48 -7.69
C VAL A 246 -28.95 11.52 -8.87
N VAL A 247 -28.08 10.50 -8.89
CA VAL A 247 -27.87 9.64 -10.06
C VAL A 247 -28.57 8.29 -9.92
N ALA A 248 -28.46 7.61 -8.77
CA ALA A 248 -28.96 6.25 -8.60
C ALA A 248 -30.48 6.21 -8.36
N ILE A 249 -31.05 7.19 -7.65
CA ILE A 249 -32.49 7.22 -7.35
C ILE A 249 -33.33 7.39 -8.62
N PRO A 250 -33.02 8.31 -9.56
CA PRO A 250 -33.82 8.44 -10.78
C PRO A 250 -33.73 7.24 -11.74
N LEU A 251 -32.66 6.45 -11.63
CA LEU A 251 -32.39 5.29 -12.50
C LEU A 251 -32.85 3.96 -11.90
N ASN A 252 -33.62 4.01 -10.80
CA ASN A 252 -34.01 2.83 -10.04
C ASN A 252 -34.64 1.74 -10.95
N GLY A 253 -34.06 0.53 -10.92
CA GLY A 253 -34.49 -0.61 -11.73
C GLY A 253 -34.10 -0.60 -13.22
N ALA A 254 -33.54 0.49 -13.76
CA ALA A 254 -33.17 0.56 -15.17
C ALA A 254 -31.81 -0.13 -15.42
N VAL A 255 -31.84 -1.37 -15.92
CA VAL A 255 -30.65 -2.24 -16.04
C VAL A 255 -29.56 -1.64 -16.95
N ALA A 256 -29.91 -1.22 -18.17
CA ALA A 256 -28.95 -0.71 -19.15
C ALA A 256 -28.19 0.55 -18.68
N PRO A 257 -28.86 1.65 -18.24
CA PRO A 257 -28.13 2.82 -17.76
C PRO A 257 -27.36 2.53 -16.46
N THR A 258 -27.88 1.63 -15.61
CA THR A 258 -27.16 1.20 -14.41
C THR A 258 -25.86 0.48 -14.75
N ALA A 259 -25.88 -0.44 -15.72
CA ALA A 259 -24.68 -1.15 -16.17
C ALA A 259 -23.60 -0.18 -16.71
N VAL A 260 -24.01 0.84 -17.49
CA VAL A 260 -23.10 1.88 -17.99
C VAL A 260 -22.49 2.68 -16.84
N LEU A 261 -23.29 3.10 -15.87
CA LEU A 261 -22.78 3.85 -14.72
C LEU A 261 -21.90 3.01 -13.79
N VAL A 262 -22.20 1.71 -13.63
CA VAL A 262 -21.33 0.78 -12.91
C VAL A 262 -19.99 0.67 -13.63
N ALA A 263 -19.97 0.56 -14.97
CA ALA A 263 -18.73 0.57 -15.74
C ALA A 263 -17.93 1.87 -15.56
N LEU A 264 -18.61 3.03 -15.54
CA LEU A 264 -17.97 4.32 -15.24
C LEU A 264 -17.43 4.39 -13.81
N CYS A 265 -18.15 3.84 -12.83
CA CYS A 265 -17.66 3.76 -11.45
C CYS A 265 -16.45 2.84 -11.35
N VAL A 266 -16.47 1.66 -11.98
CA VAL A 266 -15.32 0.75 -12.08
C VAL A 266 -14.11 1.46 -12.68
N PHE A 267 -14.31 2.16 -13.80
CA PHE A 267 -13.25 2.99 -14.40
C PHE A 267 -12.72 4.00 -13.37
N GLY A 268 -13.61 4.73 -12.70
CA GLY A 268 -13.26 5.70 -11.66
C GLY A 268 -12.47 5.10 -10.50
N ILE A 269 -12.84 3.89 -10.04
CA ILE A 269 -12.14 3.16 -8.98
C ILE A 269 -10.69 2.90 -9.38
N PHE A 270 -10.47 2.26 -10.52
CA PHE A 270 -9.11 1.90 -10.97
C PHE A 270 -8.29 3.13 -11.35
N TYR A 271 -8.92 4.13 -11.96
CA TYR A 271 -8.22 5.32 -12.40
C TYR A 271 -7.76 6.13 -11.19
N THR A 272 -8.62 6.35 -10.20
CA THR A 272 -8.32 7.25 -9.09
C THR A 272 -7.63 6.59 -7.91
N ALA A 273 -7.67 5.25 -7.78
CA ALA A 273 -7.05 4.51 -6.68
C ALA A 273 -5.60 4.89 -6.36
N PRO A 274 -4.67 5.04 -7.33
CA PRO A 274 -3.29 5.39 -7.03
C PRO A 274 -3.09 6.85 -6.58
N VAL A 275 -4.07 7.74 -6.81
CA VAL A 275 -3.92 9.20 -6.68
C VAL A 275 -4.76 9.76 -5.54
N SER A 276 -5.99 9.30 -5.38
CA SER A 276 -6.94 9.81 -4.38
C SER A 276 -7.89 8.75 -3.88
N TYR A 277 -7.71 8.39 -2.61
CA TYR A 277 -8.58 7.47 -1.90
C TYR A 277 -10.04 7.99 -1.81
N SER A 278 -10.25 9.30 -1.67
CA SER A 278 -11.60 9.89 -1.60
C SER A 278 -12.37 9.75 -2.91
N TRP A 279 -11.72 9.96 -4.06
CA TRP A 279 -12.36 9.80 -5.36
C TRP A 279 -12.68 8.33 -5.66
N MET A 280 -11.76 7.43 -5.29
CA MET A 280 -12.01 6.00 -5.37
C MET A 280 -13.21 5.59 -4.51
N MET A 281 -13.28 6.07 -3.26
CA MET A 281 -14.39 5.76 -2.36
C MET A 281 -15.71 6.37 -2.79
N LEU A 282 -15.71 7.55 -3.43
CA LEU A 282 -16.88 8.11 -4.08
C LEU A 282 -17.41 7.14 -5.14
N ALA A 283 -16.55 6.69 -6.06
CA ALA A 283 -16.94 5.76 -7.12
C ALA A 283 -17.44 4.41 -6.56
N VAL A 284 -16.80 3.87 -5.51
CA VAL A 284 -17.30 2.68 -4.78
C VAL A 284 -18.67 2.94 -4.15
N THR A 285 -18.88 4.12 -3.58
CA THR A 285 -20.13 4.47 -2.88
C THR A 285 -21.29 4.55 -3.87
N VAL A 286 -21.09 5.25 -4.99
CA VAL A 286 -22.06 5.35 -6.08
C VAL A 286 -22.33 3.98 -6.68
N MET A 287 -21.29 3.19 -6.98
CA MET A 287 -21.45 1.82 -7.51
C MET A 287 -22.32 0.96 -6.61
N ALA A 288 -22.05 0.94 -5.30
CA ALA A 288 -22.85 0.15 -4.37
C ALA A 288 -24.30 0.67 -4.24
N GLY A 289 -24.53 1.99 -4.36
CA GLY A 289 -25.88 2.55 -4.42
C GLY A 289 -26.66 2.09 -5.67
N LEU A 290 -25.98 2.04 -6.82
CA LEU A 290 -26.54 1.49 -8.06
C LEU A 290 -26.88 0.00 -7.94
N LEU A 291 -25.99 -0.78 -7.30
CA LEU A 291 -26.25 -2.21 -7.03
C LEU A 291 -27.44 -2.40 -6.09
N TYR A 292 -27.60 -1.55 -5.06
CA TYR A 292 -28.79 -1.58 -4.21
C TYR A 292 -30.08 -1.22 -4.98
N GLY A 293 -29.99 -0.32 -5.96
CA GLY A 293 -31.10 -0.02 -6.87
C GLY A 293 -31.51 -1.23 -7.71
N LEU A 294 -30.54 -1.98 -8.26
CA LEU A 294 -30.83 -3.23 -8.99
C LEU A 294 -31.42 -4.32 -8.10
N LEU A 295 -31.00 -4.37 -6.83
CA LEU A 295 -31.53 -5.31 -5.84
C LEU A 295 -32.89 -4.88 -5.28
N GLY A 296 -33.42 -3.70 -5.66
CA GLY A 296 -34.71 -3.19 -5.21
C GLY A 296 -34.74 -2.76 -3.74
N VAL A 297 -33.58 -2.54 -3.11
CA VAL A 297 -33.46 -2.20 -1.68
C VAL A 297 -32.93 -0.78 -1.45
N LEU A 298 -32.83 0.03 -2.51
CA LEU A 298 -32.35 1.41 -2.41
C LEU A 298 -33.42 2.30 -1.75
N ASP A 299 -33.09 2.83 -0.58
CA ASP A 299 -33.89 3.80 0.15
C ASP A 299 -32.99 4.94 0.69
N PRO A 300 -33.47 6.21 0.76
CA PRO A 300 -32.66 7.29 1.32
C PRO A 300 -32.18 7.03 2.76
N ALA A 301 -32.95 6.34 3.60
CA ALA A 301 -32.51 5.99 4.95
C ALA A 301 -31.33 5.02 4.93
N LEU A 302 -31.26 4.11 3.95
CA LEU A 302 -30.11 3.22 3.76
C LEU A 302 -28.84 4.01 3.46
N LEU A 303 -28.94 5.10 2.69
CA LEU A 303 -27.79 5.96 2.40
C LEU A 303 -27.32 6.73 3.64
N VAL A 304 -28.24 7.18 4.51
CA VAL A 304 -27.91 7.80 5.79
C VAL A 304 -27.24 6.78 6.72
N LEU A 305 -27.83 5.60 6.87
CA LEU A 305 -27.27 4.51 7.67
C LEU A 305 -25.86 4.14 7.19
N ARG A 306 -25.63 4.15 5.88
CA ARG A 306 -24.29 3.93 5.31
C ARG A 306 -23.28 4.97 5.77
N LEU A 307 -23.69 6.23 5.95
CA LEU A 307 -22.83 7.28 6.51
C LEU A 307 -22.51 7.01 7.98
N GLU A 308 -23.52 6.63 8.78
CA GLU A 308 -23.36 6.30 10.20
C GLU A 308 -22.42 5.12 10.41
N GLU A 309 -22.65 4.01 9.72
CA GLU A 309 -21.78 2.82 9.73
C GLU A 309 -20.35 3.15 9.30
N THR A 310 -20.20 4.04 8.30
CA THR A 310 -18.87 4.52 7.86
C THR A 310 -18.20 5.39 8.92
N ALA A 311 -18.95 6.22 9.65
CA ALA A 311 -18.43 7.02 10.74
C ALA A 311 -17.98 6.12 11.92
N VAL A 312 -18.82 5.14 12.31
CA VAL A 312 -18.49 4.14 13.34
C VAL A 312 -17.19 3.43 12.99
N GLY A 313 -17.09 2.87 11.78
CA GLY A 313 -15.88 2.15 11.38
C GLY A 313 -14.62 3.03 11.33
N ALA A 314 -14.76 4.30 10.92
CA ALA A 314 -13.65 5.25 10.92
C ALA A 314 -13.18 5.60 12.33
N VAL A 315 -14.11 5.80 13.27
CA VAL A 315 -13.81 6.07 14.69
C VAL A 315 -13.16 4.86 15.33
N CYS A 316 -13.68 3.64 15.12
CA CYS A 316 -13.09 2.41 15.65
C CYS A 316 -11.66 2.20 15.13
N ALA A 317 -11.41 2.43 13.84
CA ALA A 317 -10.06 2.36 13.28
C ALA A 317 -9.11 3.41 13.90
N ALA A 318 -9.61 4.64 14.11
CA ALA A 318 -8.83 5.70 14.76
C ALA A 318 -8.47 5.36 16.21
N LEU A 319 -9.44 4.89 17.01
CA LEU A 319 -9.21 4.47 18.39
C LEU A 319 -8.22 3.31 18.46
N ALA A 320 -8.39 2.28 17.62
CA ALA A 320 -7.49 1.13 17.64
C ALA A 320 -6.05 1.49 17.29
N VAL A 321 -5.83 2.34 16.28
CA VAL A 321 -4.45 2.71 15.89
C VAL A 321 -3.79 3.63 16.94
N LEU A 322 -4.59 4.36 17.73
CA LEU A 322 -4.11 5.22 18.82
C LEU A 322 -3.82 4.43 20.11
N LEU A 323 -4.65 3.43 20.44
CA LEU A 323 -4.65 2.75 21.74
C LEU A 323 -4.04 1.35 21.72
N ILE A 324 -4.15 0.61 20.61
CA ILE A 324 -3.77 -0.82 20.54
C ILE A 324 -2.42 -0.94 19.81
N LEU A 325 -1.40 -1.49 20.48
CA LEU A 325 -0.05 -1.73 19.95
C LEU A 325 0.56 -0.61 19.04
N PRO A 326 0.84 0.59 19.60
CA PRO A 326 1.09 1.80 18.86
C PRO A 326 2.05 1.89 17.66
N VAL A 327 1.71 1.83 16.36
CA VAL A 327 2.74 2.02 15.29
C VAL A 327 2.91 3.50 14.89
N THR A 328 3.91 4.19 15.44
CA THR A 328 4.11 5.63 15.17
C THR A 328 4.65 5.88 13.77
N THR A 329 4.19 6.96 13.13
CA THR A 329 4.71 7.41 11.82
C THR A 329 6.20 7.74 11.89
N HIS A 330 6.68 8.27 13.02
CA HIS A 330 8.09 8.53 13.26
C HIS A 330 8.94 7.24 13.21
N ALA A 331 8.53 6.18 13.91
CA ALA A 331 9.27 4.92 13.92
C ALA A 331 9.38 4.28 12.53
N ILE A 332 8.33 4.39 11.70
CA ILE A 332 8.36 3.90 10.32
C ILE A 332 9.29 4.76 9.45
N ASN A 333 9.22 6.09 9.57
CA ASN A 333 10.10 6.99 8.82
C ASN A 333 11.57 6.75 9.18
N ASP A 334 11.89 6.67 10.48
CA ASP A 334 13.25 6.41 10.97
C ASP A 334 13.77 5.07 10.47
N ALA A 335 12.95 4.02 10.53
CA ALA A 335 13.37 2.69 10.07
C ALA A 335 13.74 2.67 8.57
N TRP A 336 13.00 3.41 7.73
CA TRP A 336 13.34 3.54 6.30
C TRP A 336 14.57 4.43 6.08
N ILE A 337 14.72 5.52 6.83
CA ILE A 337 15.91 6.40 6.76
C ILE A 337 17.17 5.60 7.17
N GLN A 338 17.11 4.88 8.29
CA GLN A 338 18.22 4.04 8.76
C GLN A 338 18.62 2.99 7.70
N ARG A 339 17.63 2.39 7.03
CA ARG A 339 17.89 1.42 5.96
C ARG A 339 18.53 2.08 4.73
N ALA A 340 18.11 3.29 4.35
CA ALA A 340 18.76 4.04 3.28
C ALA A 340 20.22 4.40 3.65
N LEU A 341 20.48 4.83 4.89
CA LEU A 341 21.85 5.09 5.37
C LEU A 341 22.73 3.84 5.35
N GLN A 342 22.18 2.68 5.72
CA GLN A 342 22.87 1.38 5.55
C GLN A 342 23.14 1.08 4.07
N GLY A 343 22.22 1.41 3.17
CA GLY A 343 22.44 1.32 1.72
C GLY A 343 23.60 2.20 1.24
N VAL A 344 23.71 3.43 1.74
CA VAL A 344 24.84 4.33 1.46
C VAL A 344 26.16 3.69 1.91
N ARG A 345 26.20 3.14 3.14
CA ARG A 345 27.37 2.43 3.65
C ARG A 345 27.77 1.25 2.77
N SER A 346 26.82 0.36 2.46
CA SER A 346 27.10 -0.84 1.67
C SER A 346 27.59 -0.52 0.26
N ALA A 347 26.98 0.47 -0.41
CA ALA A 347 27.40 0.92 -1.72
C ALA A 347 28.80 1.55 -1.69
N THR A 348 29.05 2.45 -0.73
CA THR A 348 30.35 3.10 -0.56
C THR A 348 31.45 2.08 -0.26
N SER A 349 31.21 1.14 0.65
CA SER A 349 32.16 0.09 1.02
C SER A 349 32.48 -0.84 -0.16
N ALA A 350 31.47 -1.23 -0.95
CA ALA A 350 31.67 -2.01 -2.16
C ALA A 350 32.50 -1.24 -3.21
N SER A 351 32.20 0.04 -3.45
CA SER A 351 32.97 0.88 -4.38
C SER A 351 34.43 1.03 -3.96
N LEU A 352 34.69 1.20 -2.66
CA LEU A 352 36.04 1.38 -2.15
C LEU A 352 36.85 0.09 -2.15
N ARG A 353 36.22 -1.07 -1.89
CA ARG A 353 36.87 -2.38 -2.06
C ARG A 353 37.27 -2.60 -3.52
N ARG A 354 36.39 -2.30 -4.48
CA ARG A 354 36.69 -2.36 -5.91
C ARG A 354 37.87 -1.47 -6.30
N LEU A 355 37.88 -0.22 -5.84
CA LEU A 355 38.99 0.73 -6.05
C LEU A 355 40.29 0.30 -5.36
N SER A 356 40.21 -0.52 -4.31
CA SER A 356 41.38 -1.08 -3.61
C SER A 356 41.92 -2.36 -4.26
N GLY A 357 41.32 -2.81 -5.37
CA GLY A 357 41.77 -3.99 -6.14
C GLY A 357 40.96 -5.28 -5.92
N ASP A 358 39.87 -5.25 -5.16
CA ASP A 358 38.97 -6.40 -5.00
C ASP A 358 38.07 -6.53 -6.24
N GLU A 359 38.42 -7.42 -7.17
CA GLU A 359 37.67 -7.57 -8.41
C GLU A 359 36.25 -8.14 -8.19
N ASP A 360 36.01 -8.86 -7.10
CA ASP A 360 34.70 -9.45 -6.82
C ASP A 360 33.72 -8.46 -6.15
N ALA A 361 34.20 -7.27 -5.76
CA ALA A 361 33.38 -6.23 -5.16
C ALA A 361 32.60 -5.39 -6.19
N ASP A 362 31.45 -5.87 -6.67
CA ASP A 362 30.58 -5.05 -7.54
C ASP A 362 29.70 -4.06 -6.72
N PRO A 363 29.86 -2.73 -6.90
CA PRO A 363 29.04 -1.73 -6.23
C PRO A 363 27.65 -1.53 -6.86
N THR A 364 27.44 -1.98 -8.10
CA THR A 364 26.23 -1.72 -8.89
C THR A 364 24.93 -2.20 -8.21
N PRO A 365 24.86 -3.43 -7.63
CA PRO A 365 23.65 -3.90 -6.96
C PRO A 365 23.29 -3.08 -5.73
N HIS A 366 24.30 -2.61 -5.00
CA HIS A 366 24.13 -1.81 -3.78
C HIS A 366 23.63 -0.40 -4.09
N ALA A 367 24.15 0.22 -5.15
CA ALA A 367 23.66 1.51 -5.64
C ALA A 367 22.21 1.40 -6.14
N ALA A 368 21.87 0.32 -6.85
CA ALA A 368 20.50 0.06 -7.28
C ALA A 368 19.55 -0.16 -6.08
N GLU A 369 19.97 -0.87 -5.03
CA GLU A 369 19.18 -1.04 -3.81
C GLU A 369 18.97 0.29 -3.08
N LEU A 370 19.99 1.14 -2.99
CA LEU A 370 19.90 2.46 -2.39
C LEU A 370 18.80 3.31 -3.04
N GLU A 371 18.73 3.35 -4.37
CA GLU A 371 17.70 4.09 -5.10
C GLU A 371 16.28 3.60 -4.77
N LEU A 372 16.10 2.28 -4.63
CA LEU A 372 14.83 1.69 -4.22
C LEU A 372 14.46 2.08 -2.78
N LEU A 373 15.43 2.11 -1.88
CA LEU A 373 15.23 2.53 -0.49
C LEU A 373 14.88 4.02 -0.39
N LEU A 374 15.54 4.89 -1.16
CA LEU A 374 15.21 6.31 -1.25
C LEU A 374 13.80 6.54 -1.80
N GLY A 375 13.39 5.75 -2.79
CA GLY A 375 11.99 5.72 -3.24
C GLY A 375 11.02 5.44 -2.10
N ARG A 376 11.34 4.51 -1.19
CA ARG A 376 10.49 4.23 -0.01
C ARG A 376 10.53 5.33 1.03
N VAL A 377 11.68 5.94 1.28
CA VAL A 377 11.80 7.10 2.19
C VAL A 377 10.92 8.25 1.68
N ARG A 378 11.00 8.58 0.38
CA ARG A 378 10.16 9.60 -0.26
C ARG A 378 8.67 9.28 -0.09
N LEU A 379 8.25 8.03 -0.33
CA LEU A 379 6.86 7.61 -0.12
C LEU A 379 6.43 7.72 1.36
N SER A 380 7.28 7.33 2.31
CA SER A 380 6.99 7.39 3.75
C SER A 380 6.89 8.83 4.26
N LEU A 381 7.71 9.74 3.74
CA LEU A 381 7.74 11.15 4.11
C LEU A 381 6.76 12.02 3.30
N ALA A 382 6.20 11.52 2.20
CA ALA A 382 5.27 12.25 1.32
C ALA A 382 4.13 12.97 2.07
N PRO A 383 3.46 12.36 3.08
CA PRO A 383 2.41 13.06 3.83
C PRO A 383 2.91 14.28 4.60
N LEU A 384 4.15 14.26 5.08
CA LEU A 384 4.74 15.37 5.86
C LEU A 384 5.16 16.54 4.98
N VAL A 385 5.64 16.26 3.76
CA VAL A 385 6.07 17.29 2.81
C VAL A 385 4.94 17.88 1.97
N HIS A 386 3.71 17.35 2.13
CA HIS A 386 2.54 17.79 1.40
C HIS A 386 2.29 19.32 1.51
N PRO A 387 1.86 20.01 0.44
CA PRO A 387 1.60 21.45 0.47
C PRO A 387 0.69 21.88 1.61
N LEU A 388 -0.40 21.13 1.83
CA LEU A 388 -1.41 21.37 2.87
C LEU A 388 -1.04 20.85 4.27
N SER A 389 0.19 20.36 4.49
CA SER A 389 0.61 19.91 5.83
C SER A 389 0.66 21.11 6.80
N PRO A 390 -0.08 21.10 7.93
CA PRO A 390 -0.12 22.23 8.86
C PRO A 390 1.19 22.38 9.66
N PHE A 391 2.03 21.35 9.71
CA PHE A 391 3.24 21.30 10.54
C PHE A 391 4.48 21.81 9.80
N ARG A 392 4.63 23.14 9.70
CA ARG A 392 5.72 23.80 8.94
C ARG A 392 7.13 23.35 9.34
N GLY A 393 7.41 23.20 10.64
CA GLY A 393 8.74 22.74 11.13
C GLY A 393 9.06 21.30 10.71
N ARG A 394 8.11 20.36 10.89
CA ARG A 394 8.26 18.96 10.47
C ARG A 394 8.40 18.83 8.95
N LYS A 395 7.70 19.69 8.20
CA LYS A 395 7.78 19.77 6.75
C LYS A 395 9.15 20.26 6.27
N ALA A 396 9.69 21.31 6.89
CA ALA A 396 11.03 21.82 6.57
C ALA A 396 12.10 20.76 6.83
N ARG A 397 12.04 20.12 8.00
CA ARG A 397 12.93 19.01 8.38
C ARG A 397 12.84 17.84 7.41
N ALA A 398 11.64 17.37 7.06
CA ALA A 398 11.47 16.26 6.14
C ALA A 398 12.04 16.58 4.74
N ARG A 399 11.91 17.83 4.26
CA ARG A 399 12.53 18.27 3.01
C ARG A 399 14.05 18.32 3.09
N GLN A 400 14.59 18.80 4.19
CA GLN A 400 16.04 18.84 4.41
C GLN A 400 16.64 17.43 4.43
N VAL A 401 16.01 16.49 5.15
CA VAL A 401 16.44 15.08 5.17
C VAL A 401 16.38 14.46 3.77
N LEU A 402 15.30 14.72 3.01
CA LEU A 402 15.20 14.22 1.63
C LEU A 402 16.29 14.80 0.73
N ALA A 403 16.54 16.11 0.79
CA ALA A 403 17.59 16.76 -0.01
C ALA A 403 18.98 16.18 0.30
N LEU A 404 19.33 16.05 1.58
CA LEU A 404 20.62 15.49 1.98
C LEU A 404 20.77 14.01 1.59
N LEU A 405 19.70 13.22 1.68
CA LEU A 405 19.73 11.82 1.23
C LEU A 405 19.83 11.69 -0.29
N ASP A 406 19.18 12.59 -1.04
CA ASP A 406 19.28 12.66 -2.50
C ASP A 406 20.72 13.03 -2.91
N GLU A 407 21.32 14.03 -2.26
CA GLU A 407 22.72 14.41 -2.47
C GLU A 407 23.70 13.27 -2.12
N CYS A 408 23.46 12.53 -1.03
CA CYS A 408 24.25 11.32 -0.72
C CYS A 408 24.16 10.26 -1.83
N ALA A 409 22.98 10.10 -2.45
CA ALA A 409 22.79 9.17 -3.55
C ALA A 409 23.60 9.60 -4.79
N ASP A 410 23.64 10.90 -5.07
CA ASP A 410 24.41 11.48 -6.18
C ASP A 410 25.91 11.22 -6.00
N GLU A 411 26.44 11.43 -4.79
CA GLU A 411 27.83 11.14 -4.47
C GLU A 411 28.17 9.64 -4.55
N VAL A 412 27.27 8.77 -4.07
CA VAL A 412 27.43 7.31 -4.23
C VAL A 412 27.44 6.93 -5.72
N ARG A 413 26.56 7.50 -6.54
CA ARG A 413 26.54 7.25 -7.99
C ARG A 413 27.84 7.68 -8.65
N GLY A 414 28.34 8.88 -8.31
CA GLY A 414 29.65 9.35 -8.77
C GLY A 414 30.77 8.39 -8.39
N LEU A 415 30.83 7.96 -7.13
CA LEU A 415 31.81 7.00 -6.65
C LEU A 415 31.71 5.63 -7.34
N THR A 416 30.49 5.13 -7.58
CA THR A 416 30.28 3.86 -8.31
C THR A 416 30.74 3.95 -9.76
N ALA A 417 30.57 5.10 -10.41
CA ALA A 417 31.03 5.32 -11.77
C ALA A 417 32.57 5.35 -11.85
N VAL A 418 33.23 5.97 -10.88
CA VAL A 418 34.70 5.96 -10.77
C VAL A 418 35.22 4.55 -10.49
N ALA A 419 34.56 3.79 -9.63
CA ALA A 419 34.92 2.40 -9.31
C ALA A 419 34.73 1.42 -10.48
N ALA A 420 33.94 1.79 -11.50
CA ALA A 420 33.76 0.99 -12.71
C ALA A 420 34.90 1.15 -13.73
N ASP A 421 35.77 2.16 -13.58
CA ASP A 421 36.92 2.38 -14.46
C ASP A 421 38.07 1.39 -14.14
N PRO A 422 38.49 0.52 -15.08
CA PRO A 422 39.58 -0.44 -14.87
C PRO A 422 40.94 0.20 -14.55
N ALA A 423 41.13 1.48 -14.87
CA ALA A 423 42.37 2.21 -14.62
C ALA A 423 42.42 2.87 -13.21
N ALA A 424 41.36 2.74 -12.41
CA ALA A 424 41.27 3.39 -11.12
C ALA A 424 42.26 2.80 -10.09
N SER A 425 42.95 3.72 -9.40
CA SER A 425 44.19 3.48 -8.66
C SER A 425 43.98 2.95 -7.23
N HIS A 426 44.93 2.13 -6.77
CA HIS A 426 45.05 1.61 -5.42
C HIS A 426 45.66 2.68 -4.50
N ASP A 427 44.85 3.42 -3.72
CA ASP A 427 45.34 4.43 -2.78
C ASP A 427 44.83 4.16 -1.36
N ALA A 428 45.78 4.02 -0.42
CA ALA A 428 45.53 3.77 1.00
C ALA A 428 44.68 4.86 1.68
N ARG A 429 44.62 6.07 1.11
CA ARG A 429 43.72 7.14 1.62
C ARG A 429 42.26 6.85 1.40
N LEU A 430 41.90 6.11 0.35
CA LEU A 430 40.51 5.69 0.13
C LEU A 430 40.04 4.74 1.23
N ALA A 431 40.92 3.89 1.75
CA ALA A 431 40.61 3.04 2.90
C ALA A 431 40.32 3.90 4.15
N ALA A 432 41.18 4.88 4.47
CA ALA A 432 40.94 5.78 5.60
C ALA A 432 39.65 6.61 5.45
N ALA A 433 39.33 7.03 4.23
CA ALA A 433 38.09 7.75 3.93
C ALA A 433 36.84 6.85 4.03
N CYS A 434 36.94 5.57 3.63
CA CYS A 434 35.92 4.55 3.87
C CYS A 434 35.55 4.44 5.35
N TRP A 435 36.57 4.26 6.20
CA TRP A 435 36.39 4.15 7.64
C TRP A 435 35.65 5.35 8.24
N ARG A 436 35.87 6.57 7.73
CA ARG A 436 35.15 7.77 8.18
C ARG A 436 33.68 7.76 7.79
N VAL A 437 33.35 7.34 6.56
CA VAL A 437 31.96 7.20 6.11
C VAL A 437 31.25 6.10 6.90
N GLU A 438 31.90 4.95 7.10
CA GLU A 438 31.35 3.87 7.91
C GLU A 438 31.08 4.32 9.35
N ALA A 439 32.04 4.99 9.98
CA ALA A 439 31.88 5.57 11.32
C ALA A 439 30.79 6.65 11.38
N ALA A 440 30.62 7.46 10.32
CA ALA A 440 29.53 8.44 10.23
C ALA A 440 28.16 7.75 10.16
N VAL A 441 27.99 6.72 9.31
CA VAL A 441 26.74 5.95 9.23
C VAL A 441 26.45 5.22 10.54
N GLU A 442 27.46 4.63 11.17
CA GLU A 442 27.31 3.97 12.48
C GLU A 442 26.88 4.96 13.57
N ARG A 443 27.42 6.18 13.57
CA ARG A 443 26.99 7.25 14.50
C ARG A 443 25.53 7.67 14.29
N LEU A 444 25.06 7.69 13.05
CA LEU A 444 23.67 8.03 12.70
C LEU A 444 22.68 6.90 12.96
N THR A 445 23.14 5.63 12.91
CA THR A 445 22.29 4.45 13.09
C THR A 445 22.30 3.91 14.53
N SER A 446 23.29 4.26 15.35
CA SER A 446 23.40 3.83 16.75
C SER A 446 22.48 4.61 17.70
N PRO A 447 21.70 3.96 18.60
CA PRO A 447 20.75 4.61 19.51
C PRO A 447 21.35 5.59 20.55
N ARG A 448 22.67 5.56 20.76
CA ARG A 448 23.40 6.45 21.66
C ARG A 448 24.65 6.95 20.96
N GLY A 449 24.77 8.28 20.85
CA GLY A 449 25.87 8.93 20.18
C GLY A 449 27.21 8.61 20.83
N GLY A 450 28.02 7.83 20.14
CA GLY A 450 29.46 7.83 20.38
C GLY A 450 30.04 9.13 19.84
N ARG A 451 30.38 10.06 20.73
CA ARG A 451 31.34 11.12 20.41
C ARG A 451 32.69 10.42 20.25
N GLY A 452 33.14 10.28 19.01
CA GLY A 452 34.47 9.79 18.65
C GLY A 452 35.35 10.93 18.18
N GLU A 453 36.48 11.09 18.85
CA GLU A 453 37.52 12.11 18.70
C GLU A 453 38.17 12.11 17.31
N GLY A 454 38.57 13.29 16.85
CA GLY A 454 39.27 13.48 15.58
C GLY A 454 40.76 13.12 15.66
N ALA A 455 41.30 12.52 14.59
CA ALA A 455 42.73 12.32 14.39
C ALA A 455 43.04 12.17 12.87
N PRO A 456 44.31 12.19 12.43
CA PRO A 456 44.91 13.34 11.75
C PRO A 456 45.03 13.17 10.22
N THR A 457 45.13 14.31 9.53
CA THR A 457 45.25 14.43 8.07
C THR A 457 46.69 14.17 7.61
N ALA A 458 46.89 13.22 6.70
CA ALA A 458 48.18 13.00 6.04
C ALA A 458 48.04 13.16 4.51
N ALA A 459 48.75 14.16 3.97
CA ALA A 459 48.73 14.57 2.57
C ALA A 459 50.00 14.11 1.82
N ALA A 460 49.83 13.65 0.58
CA ALA A 460 50.87 13.49 -0.46
C ALA A 460 50.19 13.18 -1.82
N ALA A 461 50.33 14.05 -2.82
CA ALA A 461 49.57 14.02 -4.07
C ALA A 461 49.50 12.65 -4.79
N ALA A 462 48.31 12.33 -5.31
CA ALA A 462 47.96 11.11 -6.06
C ALA A 462 47.36 11.48 -7.44
N PRO A 463 47.37 10.58 -8.43
CA PRO A 463 46.89 10.84 -9.80
C PRO A 463 45.38 11.12 -9.86
N ALA A 464 44.93 11.76 -10.95
CA ALA A 464 43.63 12.41 -11.09
C ALA A 464 42.40 11.55 -10.71
N ALA A 465 42.40 10.24 -10.99
CA ALA A 465 41.26 9.35 -10.67
C ALA A 465 41.08 9.10 -9.16
N GLY A 466 42.18 9.01 -8.39
CA GLY A 466 42.13 8.88 -6.93
C GLY A 466 41.61 10.15 -6.25
N GLN A 467 41.90 11.32 -6.83
CA GLN A 467 41.39 12.59 -6.34
C GLN A 467 39.86 12.70 -6.50
N VAL A 468 39.30 12.30 -7.64
CA VAL A 468 37.85 12.33 -7.88
C VAL A 468 37.11 11.41 -6.90
N ALA A 469 37.63 10.20 -6.65
CA ALA A 469 37.04 9.30 -5.66
C ALA A 469 37.11 9.88 -4.22
N LEU A 470 38.23 10.50 -3.85
CA LEU A 470 38.38 11.17 -2.55
C LEU A 470 37.44 12.37 -2.39
N ASP A 471 37.16 13.11 -3.46
CA ASP A 471 36.23 14.23 -3.46
C ASP A 471 34.80 13.74 -3.18
N HIS A 472 34.35 12.67 -3.85
CA HIS A 472 33.03 12.05 -3.59
C HIS A 472 32.89 11.54 -2.15
N VAL A 473 33.92 10.86 -1.63
CA VAL A 473 33.88 10.35 -0.24
C VAL A 473 33.90 11.49 0.78
N SER A 474 34.65 12.57 0.51
CA SER A 474 34.65 13.76 1.36
C SER A 474 33.33 14.54 1.29
N GLY A 475 32.65 14.53 0.14
CA GLY A 475 31.28 15.01 -0.03
C GLY A 475 30.31 14.23 0.85
N LEU A 476 30.34 12.90 0.78
CA LEU A 476 29.53 12.01 1.62
C LEU A 476 29.75 12.26 3.12
N GLU A 477 30.99 12.43 3.57
CA GLU A 477 31.30 12.72 4.98
C GLU A 477 30.60 14.00 5.47
N LYS A 478 30.65 15.08 4.67
CA LYS A 478 29.99 16.36 4.97
C LYS A 478 28.48 16.22 5.01
N LEU A 479 27.89 15.50 4.06
CA LEU A 479 26.44 15.30 3.97
C LEU A 479 25.91 14.45 5.14
N LEU A 480 26.63 13.39 5.51
CA LEU A 480 26.29 12.56 6.67
C LEU A 480 26.43 13.34 7.99
N ALA A 481 27.43 14.22 8.11
CA ALA A 481 27.54 15.12 9.26
C ALA A 481 26.36 16.12 9.31
N ALA A 482 25.93 16.66 8.16
CA ALA A 482 24.78 17.55 8.07
C ALA A 482 23.44 16.86 8.38
N LEU A 483 23.35 15.53 8.21
CA LEU A 483 22.18 14.73 8.57
C LEU A 483 22.03 14.50 10.08
N ASP A 484 23.08 14.70 10.88
CA ASP A 484 23.05 14.42 12.33
C ASP A 484 22.03 15.30 13.07
N GLU A 485 22.08 16.62 12.83
CA GLU A 485 21.17 17.59 13.43
C GLU A 485 19.69 17.31 13.11
N PRO A 486 19.26 17.22 11.84
CA PRO A 486 17.87 16.96 11.50
C PRO A 486 17.41 15.53 11.84
N LEU A 487 18.28 14.59 12.19
CA LEU A 487 17.86 13.27 12.68
C LEU A 487 17.74 13.23 14.20
N ARG A 488 18.57 13.97 14.93
CA ARG A 488 18.57 14.00 16.41
C ARG A 488 17.60 14.98 17.04
N THR A 489 17.10 15.99 16.32
CA THR A 489 16.16 16.94 16.92
C THR A 489 14.87 16.24 17.36
N PRO A 490 14.41 16.37 18.62
CA PRO A 490 13.18 15.72 19.07
C PRO A 490 11.95 16.28 18.33
N PRO A 491 10.89 15.47 18.13
CA PRO A 491 9.69 15.84 17.37
C PRO A 491 8.80 16.83 18.16
N GLY A 492 9.29 18.06 18.34
CA GLY A 492 8.60 19.10 19.09
C GLY A 492 9.42 20.37 19.34
N SER A 493 10.72 20.40 19.02
CA SER A 493 11.48 21.65 19.13
C SER A 493 10.95 22.65 18.12
N LEU A 494 10.56 23.83 18.62
CA LEU A 494 10.48 25.01 17.78
C LEU A 494 11.88 25.21 17.23
N LEU A 495 12.05 25.15 15.91
CA LEU A 495 13.26 25.64 15.26
C LEU A 495 13.44 27.08 15.72
N VAL A 496 14.36 27.30 16.65
CA VAL A 496 14.84 28.63 16.98
C VAL A 496 15.44 29.16 15.69
N ARG A 497 14.82 30.21 15.14
CA ARG A 497 15.40 30.99 14.05
C ARG A 497 16.72 31.56 14.59
N SER A 498 17.85 31.02 14.13
CA SER A 498 19.14 31.70 14.13
C SER A 498 19.31 32.42 12.81
#